data_AF-A0AAE1RQX4-F1
#
_entry.id   AF-A0AAE1RQX4-F1
#
_cell.length_a   1.000
_cell.length_b   1.000
_cell.length_c   1.000
_cell.angle_alpha   90.00
_cell.angle_beta   90.00
_cell.angle_gamma   90.00
#
_symmetry.space_group_name_H-M   'P 1'
#
loop_
_entity.id
_entity.type
_entity.pdbx_description
1 polymer ?
#
loop_
_entity_poly.entity_id
_entity_poly.type
_entity_poly.pdbx_seq_one_letter_code
_entity_poly.pdbx_strand_id
1 'polypeptide(L)'
;MENPRMVFLTPTVIKGDASGSEVVAHELAHSWTGNLITNKNNEHFWLNEVKEQNAEKHEGGSWPLLERRIVEAVQGKDIASLDIGIGWKWLVKDMERFKDNMEFTKLKTCQAGVDPDDVYSVVPYEKGFQFLLRIERQIGRPAFDDFLKKYIGTFKFQSIDTDVFLHFLKAYVPGIENEIDLKLWTEGTGIPPDAMEPVSNVYSKIVSLANEFKLGRIPREDEVADWKGQEWELYLENLPKSVEASQVTALDALYHLSESKNYVVKVAFLQLAISARCTDYYGVVEKILKEVGRILYLRPLYTALVQCAGEEEDKTFARRVFSKACDCYHPIAQAVIEATLAKNV
;
A
#
# COMPACT_ATOMS: atom_id res chain seq x y z
N MET A 1 10.52 -7.01 -5.95
CA MET A 1 10.93 -8.34 -5.52
C MET A 1 12.42 -8.31 -5.29
N GLU A 2 12.78 -8.56 -4.06
CA GLU A 2 14.06 -8.29 -3.43
C GLU A 2 15.04 -9.44 -3.61
N ASN A 3 14.96 -10.12 -4.76
CA ASN A 3 15.84 -11.23 -5.08
C ASN A 3 17.30 -10.82 -4.83
N PRO A 4 18.04 -11.54 -3.97
CA PRO A 4 19.37 -11.11 -3.55
C PRO A 4 20.28 -10.84 -4.74
N ARG A 5 20.93 -9.67 -4.74
CA ARG A 5 21.82 -9.17 -5.81
C ARG A 5 21.15 -8.79 -7.13
N MET A 6 19.85 -9.06 -7.32
CA MET A 6 19.14 -8.76 -8.55
C MET A 6 17.66 -8.44 -8.29
N VAL A 7 17.40 -7.27 -7.72
CA VAL A 7 16.04 -6.79 -7.46
C VAL A 7 15.25 -6.73 -8.77
N PHE A 8 14.06 -7.33 -8.80
CA PHE A 8 13.12 -7.20 -9.90
C PHE A 8 12.15 -6.07 -9.60
N LEU A 9 12.19 -5.05 -10.46
CA LEU A 9 11.29 -3.91 -10.44
C LEU A 9 10.37 -3.97 -11.67
N THR A 10 9.12 -3.55 -11.49
CA THR A 10 8.23 -3.33 -12.64
C THR A 10 8.73 -2.15 -13.48
N PRO A 11 8.57 -2.17 -14.81
CA PRO A 11 8.84 -1.00 -15.66
C PRO A 11 8.08 0.26 -15.22
N THR A 12 6.93 0.09 -14.55
CA THR A 12 6.09 1.19 -14.09
C THR A 12 6.66 1.95 -12.88
N VAL A 13 7.80 1.53 -12.32
CA VAL A 13 8.60 2.35 -11.39
C VAL A 13 9.27 3.52 -12.12
N ILE A 14 9.49 3.41 -13.43
CA ILE A 14 10.09 4.48 -14.25
C ILE A 14 9.00 5.52 -14.58
N LYS A 15 8.81 6.48 -13.67
CA LYS A 15 7.79 7.53 -13.79
C LYS A 15 8.27 8.77 -14.55
N GLY A 16 9.57 8.90 -14.77
CA GLY A 16 10.21 10.11 -15.34
C GLY A 16 10.62 11.14 -14.28
N ASP A 17 10.42 10.83 -13.00
CA ASP A 17 10.87 11.61 -11.84
C ASP A 17 11.37 10.67 -10.71
N ALA A 18 11.69 11.23 -9.53
CA ALA A 18 12.20 10.49 -8.38
C ALA A 18 11.13 9.74 -7.58
N SER A 19 9.83 9.89 -7.89
CA SER A 19 8.72 9.28 -7.11
C SER A 19 8.61 7.76 -7.29
N GLY A 20 9.46 7.15 -8.12
CA GLY A 20 9.65 5.69 -8.17
C GLY A 20 10.67 5.17 -7.16
N SER A 21 11.47 6.05 -6.55
CA SER A 21 12.61 5.66 -5.71
C SER A 21 12.22 5.03 -4.37
N GLU A 22 11.01 5.27 -3.86
CA GLU A 22 10.47 4.58 -2.68
C GLU A 22 10.48 3.06 -2.86
N VAL A 23 10.01 2.58 -4.02
CA VAL A 23 10.04 1.16 -4.36
C VAL A 23 11.49 0.64 -4.45
N VAL A 24 12.48 1.49 -4.69
CA VAL A 24 13.89 1.09 -4.66
C VAL A 24 14.42 1.05 -3.22
N ALA A 25 14.13 2.07 -2.42
CA ALA A 25 14.50 2.15 -1.00
C ALA A 25 13.98 0.93 -0.22
N HIS A 26 12.77 0.52 -0.59
CA HIS A 26 12.10 -0.66 -0.12
C HIS A 26 12.88 -1.97 -0.32
N GLU A 27 13.18 -2.26 -1.58
CA GLU A 27 13.86 -3.49 -2.00
C GLU A 27 15.33 -3.48 -1.55
N LEU A 28 15.88 -2.29 -1.31
CA LEU A 28 17.16 -2.11 -0.65
C LEU A 28 17.08 -2.47 0.84
N ALA A 29 16.07 -2.01 1.58
CA ALA A 29 15.89 -2.33 3.00
C ALA A 29 15.84 -3.84 3.24
N HIS A 30 15.28 -4.58 2.29
CA HIS A 30 15.25 -6.04 2.29
C HIS A 30 16.60 -6.74 2.31
N SER A 31 17.66 -6.05 1.89
CA SER A 31 19.02 -6.56 2.02
C SER A 31 19.39 -6.84 3.49
N TRP A 32 18.68 -6.24 4.46
CA TRP A 32 18.83 -6.51 5.89
C TRP A 32 17.66 -7.30 6.48
N THR A 33 16.43 -6.84 6.28
CA THR A 33 15.20 -7.43 6.85
C THR A 33 14.45 -8.20 5.76
N GLY A 34 14.58 -9.53 5.74
CA GLY A 34 14.20 -10.36 4.61
C GLY A 34 15.33 -11.30 4.21
N ASN A 35 16.32 -10.74 3.51
CA ASN A 35 17.41 -11.50 2.90
C ASN A 35 18.52 -11.90 3.88
N LEU A 36 18.87 -11.01 4.81
CA LEU A 36 19.95 -11.26 5.78
C LEU A 36 19.43 -11.85 7.09
N ILE A 37 18.25 -11.40 7.53
CA ILE A 37 17.53 -11.93 8.69
C ILE A 37 16.17 -12.32 8.17
N THR A 38 15.80 -13.59 8.32
CA THR A 38 14.59 -14.15 7.69
C THR A 38 13.58 -14.56 8.76
N ASN A 39 12.29 -14.46 8.48
CA ASN A 39 11.25 -15.00 9.33
C ASN A 39 11.31 -16.53 9.27
N LYS A 40 11.17 -17.19 10.43
CA LYS A 40 11.26 -18.66 10.53
C LYS A 40 10.15 -19.38 9.75
N ASN A 41 8.96 -18.78 9.68
CA ASN A 41 7.81 -19.20 8.90
C ASN A 41 6.86 -18.00 8.71
N ASN A 42 5.79 -18.15 7.93
CA ASN A 42 4.86 -17.06 7.59
C ASN A 42 4.04 -16.52 8.78
N GLU A 43 3.97 -17.21 9.91
CA GLU A 43 3.34 -16.68 11.13
C GLU A 43 4.12 -15.49 11.70
N HIS A 44 5.41 -15.41 11.37
CA HIS A 44 6.33 -14.35 11.78
C HIS A 44 6.67 -13.39 10.63
N PHE A 45 5.85 -13.37 9.58
CA PHE A 45 6.10 -12.62 8.35
C PHE A 45 6.40 -11.13 8.63
N TRP A 46 5.77 -10.55 9.66
CA TRP A 46 5.96 -9.16 10.08
C TRP A 46 7.44 -8.76 10.35
N LEU A 47 8.30 -9.74 10.66
CA LEU A 47 9.74 -9.52 10.87
C LEU A 47 10.52 -9.29 9.56
N ASN A 48 10.01 -9.83 8.45
CA ASN A 48 10.61 -9.75 7.11
C ASN A 48 9.93 -8.71 6.24
N GLU A 49 8.63 -8.91 6.12
CA GLU A 49 7.71 -8.35 5.16
C GLU A 49 8.27 -8.06 3.79
N VAL A 50 8.48 -9.09 2.99
CA VAL A 50 8.70 -9.02 1.54
C VAL A 50 7.37 -9.06 0.83
N LYS A 51 7.17 -8.22 -0.19
CA LYS A 51 6.11 -8.39 -1.20
C LYS A 51 6.22 -9.75 -1.92
N GLU A 52 5.18 -10.59 -1.83
CA GLU A 52 4.96 -11.67 -2.81
C GLU A 52 3.60 -11.54 -3.55
N GLN A 53 3.73 -11.33 -4.86
CA GLN A 53 2.84 -11.41 -6.04
C GLN A 53 1.31 -11.21 -6.04
N ASN A 54 0.56 -11.14 -4.93
CA ASN A 54 -0.89 -10.88 -5.01
C ASN A 54 -1.25 -9.45 -4.62
N ALA A 55 -1.28 -8.59 -5.65
CA ALA A 55 -1.55 -7.15 -5.52
C ALA A 55 -3.01 -6.88 -5.17
N GLU A 56 -3.36 -7.10 -3.91
CA GLU A 56 -4.59 -6.58 -3.36
C GLU A 56 -4.35 -5.20 -2.73
N LYS A 57 -4.26 -4.20 -3.61
CA LYS A 57 -4.41 -2.75 -3.37
C LYS A 57 -3.28 -1.92 -2.77
N HIS A 58 -2.22 -2.44 -2.16
CA HIS A 58 -1.22 -1.55 -1.54
C HIS A 58 0.22 -1.95 -1.87
N GLU A 59 0.96 -1.01 -2.45
CA GLU A 59 2.37 -1.16 -2.76
C GLU A 59 3.23 -0.52 -1.69
N GLY A 60 3.49 -1.29 -0.66
CA GLY A 60 4.61 -1.10 0.24
C GLY A 60 4.70 -2.39 1.05
N GLY A 61 5.69 -3.23 0.76
CA GLY A 61 5.98 -4.36 1.65
C GLY A 61 7.45 -4.67 2.02
N SER A 62 7.92 -4.03 3.13
CA SER A 62 9.03 -4.33 4.08
C SER A 62 9.15 -3.27 5.12
N TRP A 63 9.58 -3.67 6.33
CA TRP A 63 9.75 -2.85 7.52
C TRP A 63 9.58 -1.37 7.18
N PRO A 64 8.33 -0.84 7.22
CA PRO A 64 8.10 0.50 6.72
C PRO A 64 8.99 1.50 7.44
N LEU A 65 9.53 1.14 8.61
CA LEU A 65 10.54 1.91 9.31
C LEU A 65 11.83 2.10 8.49
N LEU A 66 12.54 1.06 8.02
CA LEU A 66 13.81 1.27 7.30
C LEU A 66 13.60 2.00 5.97
N GLU A 67 12.52 1.67 5.26
CA GLU A 67 12.10 2.40 4.07
C GLU A 67 11.79 3.86 4.38
N ARG A 68 10.87 4.14 5.32
CA ARG A 68 10.48 5.50 5.71
C ARG A 68 11.64 6.29 6.31
N ARG A 69 12.68 5.63 6.83
CA ARG A 69 13.95 6.27 7.25
C ARG A 69 14.78 6.72 6.07
N ILE A 70 14.86 5.90 5.02
CA ILE A 70 15.52 6.28 3.76
C ILE A 70 14.73 7.42 3.11
N VAL A 71 13.41 7.33 3.06
CA VAL A 71 12.53 8.41 2.55
C VAL A 71 12.71 9.68 3.39
N GLU A 72 12.71 9.61 4.72
CA GLU A 72 12.96 10.78 5.58
C GLU A 72 14.32 11.42 5.28
N ALA A 73 15.36 10.60 5.09
CA ALA A 73 16.72 11.08 4.82
C ALA A 73 16.90 11.68 3.42
N VAL A 74 16.16 11.18 2.42
CA VAL A 74 16.32 11.57 1.00
C VAL A 74 15.29 12.62 0.58
N GLN A 75 14.03 12.46 0.99
CA GLN A 75 12.89 13.28 0.59
C GLN A 75 12.37 14.21 1.69
N GLY A 76 12.78 13.98 2.95
CA GLY A 76 12.45 14.84 4.08
C GLY A 76 11.31 14.32 4.96
N LYS A 77 11.14 14.98 6.11
CA LYS A 77 10.22 14.55 7.18
C LYS A 77 8.74 14.63 6.80
N ASP A 78 8.37 15.59 5.95
CA ASP A 78 6.97 15.78 5.57
C ASP A 78 6.46 14.63 4.69
N ILE A 79 7.29 14.18 3.73
CA ILE A 79 6.99 13.01 2.89
C ILE A 79 6.98 11.73 3.72
N ALA A 80 7.97 11.53 4.58
CA ALA A 80 7.96 10.37 5.49
C ALA A 80 6.72 10.37 6.41
N SER A 81 6.27 11.54 6.88
CA SER A 81 5.04 11.65 7.68
C SER A 81 3.78 11.39 6.86
N LEU A 82 3.76 11.80 5.58
CA LEU A 82 2.70 11.44 4.63
C LEU A 82 2.61 9.93 4.44
N ASP A 83 3.71 9.24 4.20
CA ASP A 83 3.76 7.78 4.05
C ASP A 83 3.22 7.06 5.28
N ILE A 84 3.62 7.52 6.47
CA ILE A 84 3.14 6.97 7.73
C ILE A 84 1.61 7.18 7.87
N GLY A 85 1.12 8.37 7.48
CA GLY A 85 -0.30 8.70 7.48
C GLY A 85 -1.12 7.82 6.54
N ILE A 86 -0.63 7.62 5.31
CA ILE A 86 -1.26 6.77 4.30
C ILE A 86 -1.31 5.31 4.79
N GLY A 87 -0.17 4.80 5.29
CA GLY A 87 -0.09 3.45 5.86
C GLY A 87 -1.06 3.22 7.01
N TRP A 88 -1.23 4.20 7.91
CA TRP A 88 -2.24 4.12 8.97
C TRP A 88 -3.67 3.98 8.42
N LYS A 89 -4.02 4.71 7.36
CA LYS A 89 -5.36 4.63 6.77
C LYS A 89 -5.61 3.28 6.10
N TRP A 90 -4.58 2.70 5.47
CA TRP A 90 -4.65 1.34 4.95
C TRP A 90 -4.83 0.32 6.09
N LEU A 91 -4.10 0.48 7.19
CA LEU A 91 -4.26 -0.38 8.36
C LEU A 91 -5.69 -0.33 8.88
N VAL A 92 -6.26 0.85 9.10
CA VAL A 92 -7.66 1.02 9.55
C VAL A 92 -8.65 0.36 8.59
N LYS A 93 -8.42 0.48 7.27
CA LYS A 93 -9.27 -0.14 6.25
C LYS A 93 -9.21 -1.67 6.29
N ASP A 94 -8.03 -2.26 6.48
CA ASP A 94 -7.89 -3.71 6.61
C ASP A 94 -8.45 -4.22 7.94
N MET A 95 -8.41 -3.43 9.02
CA MET A 95 -9.13 -3.76 10.26
C MET A 95 -10.64 -3.89 10.03
N GLU A 96 -11.23 -2.97 9.26
CA GLU A 96 -12.65 -3.02 8.90
C GLU A 96 -12.95 -4.20 7.95
N ARG A 97 -12.07 -4.47 6.98
CA ARG A 97 -12.18 -5.63 6.07
C ARG A 97 -12.24 -6.95 6.86
N PHE A 98 -11.48 -7.07 7.94
CA PHE A 98 -11.42 -8.27 8.77
C PHE A 98 -12.30 -8.22 10.02
N LYS A 99 -13.28 -7.32 10.10
CA LYS A 99 -14.17 -7.24 11.29
C LYS A 99 -14.86 -8.56 11.64
N ASP A 100 -15.17 -9.36 10.62
CA ASP A 100 -15.84 -10.66 10.78
C ASP A 100 -14.84 -11.82 11.02
N ASN A 101 -13.53 -11.56 10.87
CA ASN A 101 -12.46 -12.51 11.16
C ASN A 101 -11.21 -11.78 11.67
N MET A 102 -11.30 -11.25 12.90
CA MET A 102 -10.25 -10.42 13.47
C MET A 102 -8.93 -11.17 13.74
N GLU A 103 -8.89 -12.49 13.64
CA GLU A 103 -7.65 -13.27 13.80
C GLU A 103 -6.59 -12.87 12.76
N PHE A 104 -7.01 -12.47 11.56
CA PHE A 104 -6.11 -11.97 10.50
C PHE A 104 -5.54 -10.57 10.79
N THR A 105 -6.00 -9.91 11.86
CA THR A 105 -5.45 -8.61 12.31
C THR A 105 -4.34 -8.74 13.34
N LYS A 106 -4.00 -9.97 13.77
CA LYS A 106 -2.86 -10.23 14.64
C LYS A 106 -1.56 -10.03 13.87
N LEU A 107 -0.52 -9.58 14.57
CA LEU A 107 0.79 -9.40 13.97
C LEU A 107 1.52 -10.74 13.81
N LYS A 108 1.38 -11.62 14.81
CA LYS A 108 1.70 -13.05 14.76
C LYS A 108 0.42 -13.81 14.43
N THR A 109 0.28 -14.21 13.17
CA THR A 109 -0.91 -14.95 12.68
C THR A 109 -0.75 -16.46 12.91
N CYS A 110 -1.85 -17.21 12.92
CA CYS A 110 -1.83 -18.67 12.81
C CYS A 110 -2.30 -19.03 11.40
N GLN A 111 -1.44 -19.63 10.60
CA GLN A 111 -1.73 -19.90 9.18
C GLN A 111 -1.96 -21.39 8.87
N ALA A 112 -2.02 -22.23 9.91
CA ALA A 112 -2.27 -23.65 9.73
C ALA A 112 -3.65 -23.89 9.07
N GLY A 113 -3.64 -24.41 7.84
CA GLY A 113 -4.87 -24.69 7.09
C GLY A 113 -5.56 -23.46 6.49
N VAL A 114 -4.89 -22.31 6.46
CA VAL A 114 -5.41 -21.08 5.84
C VAL A 114 -4.70 -20.85 4.51
N ASP A 115 -5.45 -20.47 3.48
CA ASP A 115 -4.85 -20.02 2.23
C ASP A 115 -4.08 -18.71 2.49
N PRO A 116 -2.77 -18.61 2.15
CA PRO A 116 -2.01 -17.37 2.29
C PRO A 116 -2.70 -16.15 1.68
N ASP A 117 -3.47 -16.33 0.60
CA ASP A 117 -4.21 -15.27 -0.06
C ASP A 117 -5.36 -14.70 0.80
N ASP A 118 -5.93 -15.51 1.70
CA ASP A 118 -7.01 -15.08 2.60
C ASP A 118 -6.50 -14.20 3.75
N VAL A 119 -5.24 -14.39 4.17
CA VAL A 119 -4.59 -13.65 5.27
C VAL A 119 -3.82 -12.43 4.78
N TYR A 120 -3.43 -12.43 3.50
CA TYR A 120 -2.66 -11.34 2.92
C TYR A 120 -3.34 -9.97 3.09
N SER A 121 -2.61 -9.03 3.66
CA SER A 121 -3.10 -7.70 4.03
C SER A 121 -1.96 -6.74 4.35
N VAL A 122 -2.27 -5.47 4.61
CA VAL A 122 -1.31 -4.48 5.09
C VAL A 122 -1.01 -4.63 6.58
N VAL A 123 -1.69 -5.55 7.29
CA VAL A 123 -1.57 -5.73 8.74
C VAL A 123 -0.12 -5.98 9.17
N PRO A 124 0.62 -6.97 8.65
CA PRO A 124 1.94 -7.25 9.18
C PRO A 124 2.96 -6.15 8.84
N TYR A 125 2.73 -5.40 7.76
CA TYR A 125 3.49 -4.23 7.37
C TYR A 125 3.24 -3.05 8.32
N GLU A 126 1.99 -2.60 8.41
CA GLU A 126 1.65 -1.35 9.09
C GLU A 126 1.48 -1.54 10.59
N LYS A 127 0.88 -2.63 11.06
CA LYS A 127 0.85 -2.91 12.50
C LYS A 127 2.26 -3.22 13.03
N GLY A 128 3.07 -3.93 12.25
CA GLY A 128 4.48 -4.15 12.55
C GLY A 128 5.25 -2.85 12.65
N PHE A 129 5.09 -1.96 11.67
CA PHE A 129 5.65 -0.61 11.72
C PHE A 129 5.21 0.18 12.98
N GLN A 130 3.92 0.18 13.28
CA GLN A 130 3.39 0.92 14.44
C GLN A 130 3.93 0.37 15.76
N PHE A 131 4.15 -0.95 15.86
CA PHE A 131 4.79 -1.58 17.02
C PHE A 131 6.23 -1.10 17.20
N LEU A 132 6.99 -1.04 16.11
CA LEU A 132 8.37 -0.56 16.10
C LEU A 132 8.47 0.92 16.43
N LEU A 133 7.55 1.73 15.90
CA LEU A 133 7.45 3.14 16.25
C LEU A 133 7.01 3.34 17.71
N ARG A 134 6.20 2.43 18.28
CA ARG A 134 5.86 2.44 19.71
C ARG A 134 7.08 2.16 20.59
N ILE A 135 7.93 1.22 20.19
CA ILE A 135 9.21 0.95 20.85
C ILE A 135 10.14 2.17 20.73
N GLU A 136 10.30 2.73 19.53
CA GLU A 136 11.10 3.94 19.31
C GLU A 136 10.65 5.10 20.20
N ARG A 137 9.33 5.35 20.28
CA ARG A 137 8.77 6.38 21.15
C ARG A 137 9.09 6.14 22.62
N GLN A 138 9.15 4.89 23.06
CA GLN A 138 9.46 4.53 24.45
C GLN A 138 10.92 4.80 24.79
N ILE A 139 11.85 4.38 23.93
CA ILE A 139 13.29 4.35 24.25
C ILE A 139 14.07 5.50 23.63
N GLY A 140 13.44 6.25 22.74
CA GLY A 140 14.04 7.33 21.97
C GLY A 140 14.78 6.83 20.72
N ARG A 141 14.73 7.65 19.67
CA ARG A 141 15.32 7.38 18.36
C ARG A 141 16.81 6.93 18.43
N PRO A 142 17.71 7.59 19.19
CA PRO A 142 19.11 7.15 19.26
C PRO A 142 19.29 5.73 19.84
N ALA A 143 18.54 5.37 20.89
CA ALA A 143 18.62 4.05 21.50
C ALA A 143 18.02 2.97 20.58
N PHE A 144 16.98 3.34 19.83
CA PHE A 144 16.36 2.49 18.84
C PHE A 144 17.27 2.26 17.62
N ASP A 145 17.98 3.28 17.14
CA ASP A 145 18.96 3.12 16.06
C ASP A 145 20.10 2.17 16.47
N ASP A 146 20.55 2.22 17.73
CA ASP A 146 21.54 1.26 18.27
C ASP A 146 20.95 -0.15 18.44
N PHE A 147 19.68 -0.26 18.88
CA PHE A 147 18.95 -1.53 18.92
C PHE A 147 18.92 -2.20 17.54
N LEU A 148 18.58 -1.47 16.48
CA LEU A 148 18.50 -2.01 15.12
C LEU A 148 19.86 -2.49 14.62
N LYS A 149 20.93 -1.73 14.87
CA LYS A 149 22.29 -2.16 14.51
C LYS A 149 22.70 -3.45 15.22
N LYS A 150 22.38 -3.56 16.52
CA LYS A 150 22.67 -4.77 17.31
C LYS A 150 21.79 -5.95 16.90
N TYR A 151 20.52 -5.72 16.63
CA TYR A 151 19.59 -6.71 16.09
C TYR A 151 20.14 -7.30 14.78
N ILE A 152 20.49 -6.44 13.82
CA ILE A 152 21.08 -6.85 12.54
C ILE A 152 22.41 -7.58 12.75
N GLY A 153 23.29 -7.04 13.59
CA GLY A 153 24.59 -7.65 13.88
C GLY A 153 24.48 -9.03 14.51
N THR A 154 23.45 -9.25 15.34
CA THR A 154 23.21 -10.50 16.07
C THR A 154 22.58 -11.57 15.18
N PHE A 155 21.54 -11.22 14.43
CA PHE A 155 20.72 -12.20 13.70
C PHE A 155 21.06 -12.33 12.23
N LYS A 156 22.09 -11.64 11.72
CA LYS A 156 22.57 -11.84 10.35
C LYS A 156 22.81 -13.32 10.06
N PHE A 157 22.34 -13.76 8.89
CA PHE A 157 22.37 -15.15 8.42
C PHE A 157 21.56 -16.14 9.28
N GLN A 158 20.53 -15.66 9.98
CA GLN A 158 19.64 -16.49 10.77
C GLN A 158 18.18 -16.32 10.35
N SER A 159 17.39 -17.35 10.63
CA SER A 159 15.93 -17.26 10.59
C SER A 159 15.38 -17.20 12.01
N ILE A 160 14.55 -16.21 12.32
CA ILE A 160 14.05 -15.96 13.68
C ILE A 160 12.52 -15.93 13.74
N ASP A 161 11.98 -16.18 14.94
CA ASP A 161 10.56 -16.02 15.24
C ASP A 161 10.31 -14.79 16.13
N THR A 162 9.04 -14.45 16.32
CA THR A 162 8.60 -13.33 17.17
C THR A 162 9.15 -13.47 18.59
N ASP A 163 9.25 -14.68 19.13
CA ASP A 163 9.68 -14.91 20.51
C ASP A 163 11.18 -14.60 20.67
N VAL A 164 12.00 -14.97 19.68
CA VAL A 164 13.41 -14.56 19.61
C VAL A 164 13.55 -13.03 19.55
N PHE A 165 12.75 -12.34 18.72
CA PHE A 165 12.75 -10.87 18.66
C PHE A 165 12.38 -10.24 20.01
N LEU A 166 11.30 -10.71 20.65
CA LEU A 166 10.83 -10.18 21.94
C LEU A 166 11.83 -10.47 23.07
N HIS A 167 12.48 -11.63 23.06
CA HIS A 167 13.53 -11.96 24.01
C HIS A 167 14.73 -11.00 23.86
N PHE A 168 15.16 -10.74 22.62
CA PHE A 168 16.23 -9.80 22.32
C PHE A 168 15.86 -8.36 22.74
N LEU A 169 14.63 -7.93 22.47
CA LEU A 169 14.11 -6.62 22.89
C LEU A 169 14.16 -6.46 24.42
N LYS A 170 13.68 -7.45 25.18
CA LYS A 170 13.70 -7.42 26.66
C LYS A 170 15.11 -7.45 27.23
N ALA A 171 16.03 -8.19 26.59
CA ALA A 171 17.43 -8.21 27.01
C ALA A 171 18.12 -6.86 26.75
N TYR A 172 17.77 -6.19 25.65
CA TYR A 172 18.32 -4.89 25.28
C TYR A 172 17.71 -3.73 26.10
N VAL A 173 16.42 -3.81 26.38
CA VAL A 173 15.66 -2.83 27.19
C VAL A 173 14.96 -3.55 28.35
N PRO A 174 15.67 -3.83 29.46
CA PRO A 174 15.07 -4.50 30.61
C PRO A 174 13.84 -3.74 31.14
N GLY A 175 12.71 -4.43 31.27
CA GLY A 175 11.47 -3.86 31.80
C GLY A 175 10.59 -3.17 30.76
N ILE A 176 10.92 -3.24 29.47
CA ILE A 176 10.08 -2.71 28.38
C ILE A 176 8.66 -3.29 28.39
N GLU A 177 8.49 -4.52 28.87
CA GLU A 177 7.20 -5.19 29.02
C GLU A 177 6.28 -4.55 30.08
N ASN A 178 6.81 -3.71 30.97
CA ASN A 178 6.01 -2.94 31.92
C ASN A 178 5.40 -1.69 31.28
N GLU A 179 5.99 -1.24 30.16
CA GLU A 179 5.64 0.00 29.46
C GLU A 179 4.83 -0.27 28.18
N ILE A 180 5.07 -1.42 27.55
CA ILE A 180 4.43 -1.86 26.32
C ILE A 180 3.89 -3.27 26.55
N ASP A 181 2.58 -3.46 26.32
CA ASP A 181 1.99 -4.80 26.31
C ASP A 181 2.42 -5.55 25.04
N LEU A 182 3.59 -6.19 25.12
CA LEU A 182 4.19 -6.91 24.00
C LEU A 182 3.26 -7.99 23.44
N LYS A 183 2.47 -8.64 24.31
CA LYS A 183 1.53 -9.69 23.91
C LYS A 183 0.35 -9.09 23.15
N LEU A 184 -0.20 -7.96 23.61
CA LEU A 184 -1.27 -7.27 22.90
C LEU A 184 -0.81 -6.79 21.52
N TRP A 185 0.42 -6.28 21.40
CA TRP A 185 0.97 -5.86 20.12
C TRP A 185 1.17 -7.02 19.14
N THR A 186 1.66 -8.17 19.61
CA THR A 186 1.95 -9.31 18.73
C THR A 186 0.77 -10.23 18.48
N GLU A 187 -0.01 -10.55 19.52
CA GLU A 187 -1.06 -11.58 19.51
C GLU A 187 -2.48 -11.00 19.69
N GLY A 188 -2.60 -9.71 20.02
CA GLY A 188 -3.89 -9.03 20.12
C GLY A 188 -4.49 -8.72 18.75
N THR A 189 -5.81 -8.74 18.66
CA THR A 189 -6.56 -8.33 17.47
C THR A 189 -6.75 -6.81 17.44
N GLY A 190 -7.05 -6.28 16.26
CA GLY A 190 -7.26 -4.84 16.07
C GLY A 190 -5.99 -4.01 16.19
N ILE A 191 -6.17 -2.70 16.31
CA ILE A 191 -5.08 -1.75 16.60
C ILE A 191 -5.00 -1.59 18.13
N PRO A 192 -3.83 -1.82 18.76
CA PRO A 192 -3.67 -1.62 20.20
C PRO A 192 -4.01 -0.17 20.64
N PRO A 193 -4.57 0.04 21.84
CA PRO A 193 -5.03 1.35 22.29
C PRO A 193 -3.89 2.36 22.54
N ASP A 194 -2.65 1.90 22.69
CA ASP A 194 -1.46 2.73 22.81
C ASP A 194 -0.75 3.01 21.46
N ALA A 195 -1.32 2.52 20.35
CA ALA A 195 -0.97 2.98 19.02
C ALA A 195 -1.42 4.44 18.86
N MET A 196 -0.55 5.28 18.29
CA MET A 196 -0.90 6.69 18.05
C MET A 196 -1.14 6.88 16.56
N GLU A 197 -2.32 7.41 16.22
CA GLU A 197 -2.60 7.83 14.86
C GLU A 197 -1.59 8.92 14.46
N PRO A 198 -0.82 8.71 13.36
CA PRO A 198 0.13 9.70 12.90
C PRO A 198 -0.56 10.95 12.34
N VAL A 199 0.07 12.10 12.55
CA VAL A 199 -0.39 13.38 12.01
C VAL A 199 0.44 13.75 10.79
N SER A 200 -0.22 13.95 9.65
CA SER A 200 0.40 14.50 8.44
C SER A 200 -0.35 15.74 7.96
N ASN A 201 0.32 16.88 7.96
CA ASN A 201 -0.22 18.14 7.46
C ASN A 201 -0.49 18.07 5.95
N VAL A 202 0.41 17.41 5.20
CA VAL A 202 0.26 17.19 3.76
C VAL A 202 -0.99 16.37 3.48
N TYR A 203 -1.15 15.25 4.18
CA TYR A 203 -2.34 14.40 4.07
C TYR A 203 -3.62 15.20 4.36
N SER A 204 -3.63 15.94 5.46
CA SER A 204 -4.80 16.69 5.93
C SER A 204 -5.21 17.79 4.94
N LYS A 205 -4.23 18.48 4.35
CA LYS A 205 -4.46 19.49 3.31
C LYS A 205 -5.05 18.87 2.04
N ILE A 206 -4.50 17.75 1.57
CA ILE A 206 -4.97 17.07 0.35
C ILE A 206 -6.40 16.56 0.53
N VAL A 207 -6.69 15.91 1.66
CA VAL A 207 -8.04 15.42 1.97
C VAL A 207 -9.03 16.56 2.14
N SER A 208 -8.62 17.71 2.69
CA SER A 208 -9.47 18.90 2.74
C SER A 208 -9.84 19.37 1.33
N LEU A 209 -8.86 19.47 0.42
CA LEU A 209 -9.10 19.87 -0.97
C LEU A 209 -9.99 18.85 -1.71
N ALA A 210 -9.79 17.55 -1.49
CA ALA A 210 -10.62 16.51 -2.08
C ALA A 210 -12.08 16.61 -1.60
N ASN A 211 -12.30 16.93 -0.33
CA ASN A 211 -13.64 17.11 0.24
C ASN A 211 -14.38 18.33 -0.30
N GLU A 212 -13.68 19.36 -0.78
CA GLU A 212 -14.28 20.55 -1.39
C GLU A 212 -14.76 20.30 -2.82
N PHE A 213 -14.29 19.22 -3.46
CA PHE A 213 -14.72 18.83 -4.79
C PHE A 213 -16.23 18.57 -4.90
N LYS A 214 -16.87 18.13 -3.79
CA LYS A 214 -18.34 17.98 -3.71
C LYS A 214 -19.10 19.29 -3.90
N LEU A 215 -18.43 20.43 -3.69
CA LEU A 215 -18.98 21.77 -3.88
C LEU A 215 -18.65 22.33 -5.28
N GLY A 216 -18.09 21.52 -6.17
CA GLY A 216 -17.65 21.94 -7.51
C GLY A 216 -16.30 22.65 -7.53
N ARG A 217 -15.59 22.73 -6.39
CA ARG A 217 -14.27 23.36 -6.34
C ARG A 217 -13.20 22.38 -6.80
N ILE A 218 -12.54 22.71 -7.91
CA ILE A 218 -11.29 22.07 -8.34
C ILE A 218 -10.13 22.87 -7.71
N PRO A 219 -9.08 22.21 -7.17
CA PRO A 219 -7.88 22.89 -6.69
C PRO A 219 -7.31 23.80 -7.77
N ARG A 220 -6.69 24.93 -7.41
CA ARG A 220 -5.98 25.77 -8.37
C ARG A 220 -4.57 25.24 -8.64
N GLU A 221 -3.97 25.62 -9.76
CA GLU A 221 -2.62 25.23 -10.15
C GLU A 221 -1.57 25.55 -9.06
N ASP A 222 -1.70 26.69 -8.37
CA ASP A 222 -0.81 27.07 -7.26
C ASP A 222 -0.92 26.15 -6.03
N GLU A 223 -2.10 25.55 -5.82
CA GLU A 223 -2.35 24.68 -4.66
C GLU A 223 -1.77 23.27 -4.85
N VAL A 224 -1.55 22.88 -6.10
CA VAL A 224 -1.08 21.55 -6.51
C VAL A 224 0.25 21.57 -7.25
N ALA A 225 0.90 22.73 -7.38
CA ALA A 225 2.14 22.90 -8.14
C ALA A 225 3.26 21.94 -7.68
N ASP A 226 3.31 21.67 -6.38
CA ASP A 226 4.32 20.79 -5.78
C ASP A 226 3.90 19.31 -5.73
N TRP A 227 2.65 18.99 -6.08
CA TRP A 227 2.14 17.62 -5.99
C TRP A 227 2.90 16.68 -6.93
N LYS A 228 3.27 15.53 -6.40
CA LYS A 228 3.81 14.40 -7.14
C LYS A 228 2.73 13.34 -7.28
N GLY A 229 3.15 12.18 -7.77
CA GLY A 229 2.25 11.07 -8.02
C GLY A 229 1.40 10.66 -6.83
N GLN A 230 2.01 10.64 -5.65
CA GLN A 230 1.37 10.18 -4.41
C GLN A 230 0.32 11.17 -3.91
N GLU A 231 0.60 12.47 -3.98
CA GLU A 231 -0.37 13.49 -3.59
C GLU A 231 -1.57 13.52 -4.55
N TRP A 232 -1.32 13.36 -5.85
CA TRP A 232 -2.38 13.23 -6.85
C TRP A 232 -3.23 11.97 -6.65
N GLU A 233 -2.59 10.82 -6.41
CA GLU A 233 -3.29 9.58 -6.07
C GLU A 233 -4.16 9.78 -4.82
N LEU A 234 -3.57 10.32 -3.74
CA LEU A 234 -4.29 10.57 -2.50
C LEU A 234 -5.49 11.50 -2.71
N TYR A 235 -5.32 12.57 -3.50
CA TYR A 235 -6.41 13.46 -3.85
C TYR A 235 -7.55 12.71 -4.55
N LEU A 236 -7.22 11.96 -5.60
CA LEU A 236 -8.19 11.22 -6.42
C LEU A 236 -8.92 10.14 -5.61
N GLU A 237 -8.22 9.41 -4.73
CA GLU A 237 -8.82 8.38 -3.87
C GLU A 237 -9.75 8.94 -2.79
N ASN A 238 -9.55 10.21 -2.40
CA ASN A 238 -10.36 10.89 -1.38
C ASN A 238 -11.45 11.79 -1.97
N LEU A 239 -11.65 11.77 -3.30
CA LEU A 239 -12.79 12.43 -3.92
C LEU A 239 -14.12 11.80 -3.44
N PRO A 240 -15.22 12.57 -3.48
CA PRO A 240 -16.54 12.03 -3.16
C PRO A 240 -16.87 10.81 -4.01
N LYS A 241 -17.60 9.83 -3.45
CA LYS A 241 -18.01 8.62 -4.19
C LYS A 241 -18.93 8.91 -5.39
N SER A 242 -19.66 10.02 -5.33
CA SER A 242 -20.55 10.47 -6.40
C SER A 242 -19.97 11.72 -7.02
N VAL A 243 -19.52 11.60 -8.26
CA VAL A 243 -18.95 12.70 -9.05
C VAL A 243 -19.66 12.71 -10.41
N GLU A 244 -20.01 13.89 -10.88
CA GLU A 244 -20.60 14.08 -12.21
C GLU A 244 -19.54 13.91 -13.31
N ALA A 245 -19.90 13.33 -14.44
CA ALA A 245 -18.99 13.17 -15.59
C ALA A 245 -18.38 14.51 -16.04
N SER A 246 -19.15 15.60 -15.98
CA SER A 246 -18.68 16.95 -16.31
C SER A 246 -17.56 17.45 -15.38
N GLN A 247 -17.58 17.06 -14.10
CA GLN A 247 -16.53 17.42 -13.15
C GLN A 247 -15.25 16.61 -13.41
N VAL A 248 -15.37 15.35 -13.81
CA VAL A 248 -14.21 14.53 -14.22
C VAL A 248 -13.55 15.14 -15.45
N THR A 249 -14.33 15.51 -16.47
CA THR A 249 -13.81 16.15 -17.68
C THR A 249 -13.18 17.52 -17.39
N ALA A 250 -13.78 18.31 -16.50
CA ALA A 250 -13.20 19.59 -16.09
C ALA A 250 -11.87 19.41 -15.32
N LEU A 251 -11.77 18.39 -14.47
CA LEU A 251 -10.54 18.06 -13.76
C LEU A 251 -9.42 17.64 -14.74
N ASP A 252 -9.73 16.79 -15.71
CA ASP A 252 -8.76 16.35 -16.71
C ASP A 252 -8.34 17.46 -17.66
N ALA A 253 -9.26 18.35 -18.03
CA ALA A 253 -8.95 19.50 -18.88
C ALA A 253 -7.93 20.45 -18.25
N LEU A 254 -7.86 20.52 -16.92
CA LEU A 254 -6.89 21.33 -16.19
C LEU A 254 -5.57 20.61 -15.94
N TYR A 255 -5.61 19.31 -15.63
CA TYR A 255 -4.45 18.60 -15.10
C TYR A 255 -3.94 17.43 -15.96
N HIS A 256 -4.62 17.12 -17.07
CA HIS A 256 -4.22 16.07 -18.03
C HIS A 256 -3.89 14.72 -17.35
N LEU A 257 -4.71 14.33 -16.37
CA LEU A 257 -4.49 13.15 -15.53
C LEU A 257 -4.63 11.85 -16.33
N SER A 258 -5.52 11.83 -17.32
CA SER A 258 -5.70 10.72 -18.27
C SER A 258 -4.46 10.45 -19.13
N GLU A 259 -3.61 11.46 -19.32
CA GLU A 259 -2.37 11.39 -20.10
C GLU A 259 -1.12 11.17 -19.23
N SER A 260 -1.26 11.21 -17.90
CA SER A 260 -0.15 11.14 -16.94
C SER A 260 0.83 10.00 -17.22
N LYS A 261 2.14 10.27 -17.13
CA LYS A 261 3.16 9.21 -17.23
C LYS A 261 3.22 8.34 -15.98
N ASN A 262 2.66 8.84 -14.87
CA ASN A 262 2.53 8.08 -13.65
C ASN A 262 1.26 7.24 -13.70
N TYR A 263 1.44 5.93 -13.88
CA TYR A 263 0.32 4.97 -13.96
C TYR A 263 -0.54 4.95 -12.71
N VAL A 264 0.02 5.26 -11.54
CA VAL A 264 -0.72 5.33 -10.29
C VAL A 264 -1.78 6.44 -10.38
N VAL A 265 -1.37 7.64 -10.77
CA VAL A 265 -2.27 8.79 -11.00
C VAL A 265 -3.27 8.49 -12.11
N LYS A 266 -2.79 7.99 -13.25
CA LYS A 266 -3.65 7.69 -14.40
C LYS A 266 -4.73 6.67 -14.04
N VAL A 267 -4.36 5.60 -13.35
CA VAL A 267 -5.31 4.53 -12.97
C VAL A 267 -6.29 5.02 -11.92
N ALA A 268 -5.86 5.83 -10.94
CA ALA A 268 -6.77 6.45 -9.98
C ALA A 268 -7.80 7.37 -10.68
N PHE A 269 -7.34 8.18 -11.64
CA PHE A 269 -8.23 9.03 -12.44
C PHE A 269 -9.18 8.21 -13.31
N LEU A 270 -8.71 7.16 -13.99
CA LEU A 270 -9.57 6.32 -14.83
C LEU A 270 -10.60 5.54 -14.00
N GLN A 271 -10.28 5.11 -12.78
CA GLN A 271 -11.26 4.53 -11.85
C GLN A 271 -12.37 5.53 -11.51
N LEU A 272 -12.01 6.79 -11.24
CA LEU A 272 -12.97 7.87 -11.03
C LEU A 272 -13.85 8.07 -12.27
N ALA A 273 -13.25 8.13 -13.46
CA ALA A 273 -13.96 8.32 -14.73
C ALA A 273 -14.97 7.19 -15.00
N ILE A 274 -14.58 5.93 -14.76
CA ILE A 274 -15.48 4.77 -14.86
C ILE A 274 -16.63 4.89 -13.85
N SER A 275 -16.32 5.22 -12.60
CA SER A 275 -17.33 5.36 -11.54
C SER A 275 -18.31 6.51 -11.80
N ALA A 276 -17.85 7.58 -12.45
CA ALA A 276 -18.64 8.73 -12.88
C ALA A 276 -19.33 8.51 -14.26
N ARG A 277 -19.16 7.33 -14.88
CA ARG A 277 -19.73 6.96 -16.18
C ARG A 277 -19.31 7.88 -17.34
N CYS A 278 -18.06 8.35 -17.31
CA CYS A 278 -17.51 9.16 -18.38
C CYS A 278 -16.94 8.25 -19.49
N THR A 279 -17.78 7.92 -20.46
CA THR A 279 -17.46 6.96 -21.55
C THR A 279 -16.36 7.45 -22.49
N ASP A 280 -16.11 8.76 -22.55
CA ASP A 280 -15.03 9.37 -23.33
C ASP A 280 -13.64 8.76 -22.99
N TYR A 281 -13.45 8.30 -21.74
CA TYR A 281 -12.20 7.72 -21.29
C TYR A 281 -12.07 6.20 -21.53
N TYR A 282 -13.11 5.52 -22.03
CA TYR A 282 -13.07 4.06 -22.19
C TYR A 282 -12.02 3.61 -23.21
N GLY A 283 -11.76 4.43 -24.23
CA GLY A 283 -10.64 4.20 -25.16
C GLY A 283 -9.28 4.19 -24.46
N VAL A 284 -9.09 5.09 -23.47
CA VAL A 284 -7.88 5.14 -22.65
C VAL A 284 -7.81 3.93 -21.71
N VAL A 285 -8.93 3.53 -21.11
CA VAL A 285 -9.02 2.31 -20.27
C VAL A 285 -8.63 1.06 -21.06
N GLU A 286 -9.21 0.84 -22.25
CA GLU A 286 -8.89 -0.32 -23.11
C GLU A 286 -7.41 -0.33 -23.51
N LYS A 287 -6.84 0.85 -23.80
CA LYS A 287 -5.42 0.98 -24.12
C LYS A 287 -4.54 0.55 -22.94
N ILE A 288 -4.79 1.09 -21.75
CA ILE A 288 -3.97 0.81 -20.57
C ILE A 288 -4.05 -0.66 -20.17
N LEU A 289 -5.25 -1.24 -20.15
CA LEU A 289 -5.42 -2.66 -19.84
C LEU A 289 -4.65 -3.58 -20.80
N LYS A 290 -4.42 -3.17 -22.05
CA LYS A 290 -3.59 -3.95 -22.99
C LYS A 290 -2.09 -3.69 -22.88
N GLU A 291 -1.68 -2.59 -22.27
CA GLU A 291 -0.28 -2.16 -22.19
C GLU A 291 0.42 -2.59 -20.90
N VAL A 292 -0.32 -2.74 -19.79
CA VAL A 292 0.26 -3.10 -18.48
C VAL A 292 -0.11 -4.52 -18.05
N GLY A 293 0.80 -5.19 -17.35
CA GLY A 293 0.56 -6.52 -16.76
C GLY A 293 0.41 -6.52 -15.24
N ARG A 294 0.50 -5.35 -14.60
CA ARG A 294 0.57 -5.24 -13.14
C ARG A 294 -0.82 -5.30 -12.53
N ILE A 295 -1.07 -6.29 -11.67
CA ILE A 295 -2.36 -6.48 -10.98
C ILE A 295 -2.81 -5.21 -10.24
N LEU A 296 -1.87 -4.41 -9.71
CA LEU A 296 -2.17 -3.10 -9.09
C LEU A 296 -3.00 -2.20 -10.02
N TYR A 297 -2.74 -2.21 -11.32
CA TYR A 297 -3.45 -1.36 -12.28
C TYR A 297 -4.63 -2.07 -12.92
N LEU A 298 -4.47 -3.37 -13.19
CA LEU A 298 -5.51 -4.18 -13.82
C LEU A 298 -6.73 -4.32 -12.91
N ARG A 299 -6.54 -4.79 -11.67
CA ARG A 299 -7.64 -5.16 -10.78
C ARG A 299 -8.56 -3.97 -10.48
N PRO A 300 -8.07 -2.77 -10.13
CA PRO A 300 -8.97 -1.66 -9.83
C PRO A 300 -9.79 -1.20 -11.04
N LEU A 301 -9.21 -1.20 -12.25
CA LEU A 301 -9.95 -0.84 -13.47
C LEU A 301 -11.01 -1.89 -13.80
N TYR A 302 -10.67 -3.18 -13.78
CA TYR A 302 -11.66 -4.25 -13.97
C TYR A 302 -12.73 -4.23 -12.88
N THR A 303 -12.35 -4.00 -11.62
CA THR A 303 -13.30 -3.89 -10.51
C THR A 303 -14.26 -2.72 -10.73
N ALA A 304 -13.75 -1.54 -11.12
CA ALA A 304 -14.57 -0.36 -11.38
C ALA A 304 -15.57 -0.61 -12.53
N LEU A 305 -15.12 -1.20 -13.64
CA LEU A 305 -15.99 -1.54 -14.78
C LEU A 305 -17.11 -2.49 -14.40
N VAL A 306 -16.85 -3.40 -13.46
CA VAL A 306 -17.79 -4.45 -13.09
C VAL A 306 -18.72 -4.01 -11.95
N GLN A 307 -18.25 -3.14 -11.05
CA GLN A 307 -19.02 -2.61 -9.92
C GLN A 307 -19.92 -1.44 -10.30
N CYS A 308 -19.76 -0.83 -11.47
CA CYS A 308 -20.71 0.14 -12.02
C CYS A 308 -22.03 -0.61 -12.31
N ALA A 309 -22.87 -0.79 -11.29
CA ALA A 309 -24.00 -1.71 -11.24
C ALA A 309 -25.20 -1.32 -12.15
N GLY A 310 -24.96 -0.51 -13.19
CA GLY A 310 -26.00 0.05 -14.03
C GLY A 310 -26.26 -0.70 -15.33
N GLU A 311 -25.23 -1.19 -16.04
CA GLU A 311 -25.41 -1.62 -17.43
C GLU A 311 -24.55 -2.84 -17.80
N GLU A 312 -25.18 -3.81 -18.46
CA GLU A 312 -24.48 -4.96 -19.08
C GLU A 312 -23.41 -4.52 -20.09
N GLU A 313 -23.46 -3.28 -20.57
CA GLU A 313 -22.48 -2.72 -21.50
C GLU A 313 -21.07 -2.63 -20.88
N ASP A 314 -20.93 -2.18 -19.64
CA ASP A 314 -19.64 -2.06 -18.95
C ASP A 314 -19.03 -3.43 -18.64
N LYS A 315 -19.87 -4.38 -18.20
CA LYS A 315 -19.45 -5.77 -17.99
C LYS A 315 -19.04 -6.43 -19.31
N THR A 316 -19.78 -6.16 -20.39
CA THR A 316 -19.47 -6.65 -21.73
C THR A 316 -18.16 -6.04 -22.25
N PHE A 317 -17.95 -4.75 -22.02
CA PHE A 317 -16.70 -4.05 -22.31
C PHE A 317 -15.53 -4.69 -21.55
N ALA A 318 -15.65 -4.87 -20.23
CA ALA A 318 -14.62 -5.50 -19.40
C ALA A 318 -14.23 -6.90 -19.92
N ARG A 319 -15.23 -7.77 -20.19
CA ARG A 319 -15.00 -9.12 -20.72
C ARG A 319 -14.34 -9.09 -22.10
N ARG A 320 -14.77 -8.18 -22.98
CA ARG A 320 -14.19 -7.99 -24.32
C ARG A 320 -12.75 -7.50 -24.26
N VAL A 321 -12.42 -6.60 -23.33
CA VAL A 321 -11.04 -6.13 -23.16
C VAL A 321 -10.18 -7.25 -22.58
N PHE A 322 -10.68 -7.99 -21.58
CA PHE A 322 -9.99 -9.14 -21.00
C PHE A 322 -9.66 -10.20 -22.06
N SER A 323 -10.61 -10.60 -22.90
CA SER A 323 -10.35 -11.61 -23.95
C SER A 323 -9.30 -11.19 -24.99
N LYS A 324 -9.04 -9.89 -25.15
CA LYS A 324 -8.00 -9.37 -26.03
C LYS A 324 -6.64 -9.23 -25.35
N ALA A 325 -6.60 -9.16 -24.02
CA ALA A 325 -5.40 -8.84 -23.24
C ALA A 325 -4.89 -10.03 -22.39
N CYS A 326 -5.73 -11.03 -22.10
CA CYS A 326 -5.45 -12.12 -21.18
C CYS A 326 -4.15 -12.86 -21.51
N ASP A 327 -3.89 -13.12 -22.79
CA ASP A 327 -2.70 -13.86 -23.24
C ASP A 327 -1.38 -13.11 -22.95
N CYS A 328 -1.44 -11.80 -22.73
CA CYS A 328 -0.30 -10.96 -22.38
C CYS A 328 -0.11 -10.80 -20.86
N TYR A 329 -1.08 -11.24 -20.05
CA TYR A 329 -0.99 -11.15 -18.59
C TYR A 329 -0.23 -12.33 -18.00
N HIS A 330 0.41 -12.11 -16.85
CA HIS A 330 0.96 -13.19 -16.04
C HIS A 330 -0.17 -14.14 -15.58
N PRO A 331 0.04 -15.47 -15.46
CA PRO A 331 -1.03 -16.41 -15.07
C PRO A 331 -1.74 -16.05 -13.77
N ILE A 332 -1.02 -15.53 -12.76
CA ILE A 332 -1.62 -15.05 -11.51
C ILE A 332 -2.54 -13.84 -11.77
N ALA A 333 -2.11 -12.91 -12.63
CA ALA A 333 -2.95 -11.77 -13.00
C ALA A 333 -4.20 -12.23 -13.75
N GLN A 334 -4.10 -13.22 -14.64
CA GLN A 334 -5.26 -13.81 -15.30
C GLN A 334 -6.25 -14.36 -14.27
N ALA A 335 -5.80 -15.21 -13.34
CA ALA A 335 -6.65 -15.80 -12.30
C ALA A 335 -7.34 -14.74 -11.42
N VAL A 336 -6.61 -13.70 -11.01
CA VAL A 336 -7.17 -12.59 -10.22
C VAL A 336 -8.23 -11.82 -10.99
N ILE A 337 -8.00 -11.53 -12.28
CA ILE A 337 -8.98 -10.81 -13.09
C ILE A 337 -10.18 -11.69 -13.43
N GLU A 338 -10.00 -12.98 -13.71
CA GLU A 338 -11.10 -13.94 -13.89
C GLU A 338 -12.00 -14.00 -12.65
N ALA A 339 -11.41 -14.12 -11.46
CA ALA A 339 -12.15 -14.10 -10.20
C ALA A 339 -12.91 -12.77 -10.00
N THR A 340 -12.29 -11.64 -10.39
CA THR A 340 -12.93 -10.31 -10.34
C THR A 340 -14.15 -10.22 -11.27
N LEU A 341 -14.04 -10.75 -12.49
CA LEU A 341 -15.12 -10.80 -13.47
C LEU A 341 -16.24 -11.79 -13.07
N ALA A 342 -15.90 -12.86 -12.35
CA ALA A 342 -16.85 -13.89 -11.90
C ALA A 342 -17.68 -13.49 -10.67
N LYS A 343 -17.10 -12.76 -9.71
CA LYS A 343 -17.76 -12.34 -8.46
C LYS A 343 -18.96 -11.39 -8.64
N ASN A 344 -19.22 -10.92 -9.86
CA ASN A 344 -20.23 -9.90 -10.16
C ASN A 344 -21.11 -10.27 -11.37
N VAL A 345 -21.29 -11.56 -11.63
CA VAL A 345 -22.27 -12.08 -12.60
C VAL A 345 -23.67 -11.98 -12.00
#